data_AF-F5T0S0-F1
#
_entry.id   AF-F5T0S0-F1
#
_cell.length_a   1.000
_cell.length_b   1.000
_cell.length_c   1.000
_cell.angle_alpha   90.00
_cell.angle_beta   90.00
_cell.angle_gamma   90.00
#
_symmetry.space_group_name_H-M   'P 1'
#
loop_
_entity.id
_entity.type
_entity.pdbx_description
1 polymer ?
#
loop_
_entity_poly.entity_id
_entity_poly.type
_entity_poly.pdbx_seq_one_letter_code
_entity_poly.pdbx_strand_id
1 'polypeptide(L)'
;MTELRGEALYWEAFERLKSGKAQIIDTNSPSFKFTKDNVAIEAGKKKGFVKQERYPDLCDSIENTENTRCSAASRDPENSDSIKLITSQKKKANARYSKLKAEHDLCLEKMMNVVVY
;
A
#
# COMPACT_ATOMS: atom_id res chain seq x y z
N MET A 1 -34.76 -11.97 11.34
CA MET A 1 -33.50 -12.51 10.78
C MET A 1 -33.86 -13.21 9.48
N THR A 2 -33.60 -12.54 8.36
CA THR A 2 -33.78 -13.14 7.03
C THR A 2 -32.72 -14.22 6.88
N GLU A 3 -33.12 -15.49 6.82
CA GLU A 3 -32.20 -16.57 6.46
C GLU A 3 -31.82 -16.43 4.99
N LEU A 4 -30.84 -15.57 4.72
CA LEU A 4 -30.23 -15.49 3.39
C LEU A 4 -29.54 -16.83 3.12
N ARG A 5 -29.94 -17.49 2.03
CA ARG A 5 -29.42 -18.80 1.62
C ARG A 5 -28.66 -18.68 0.31
N GLY A 6 -27.60 -19.47 0.19
CA GLY A 6 -26.82 -19.57 -1.04
C GLY A 6 -26.05 -18.29 -1.37
N GLU A 7 -26.21 -17.82 -2.60
CA GLU A 7 -25.45 -16.70 -3.16
C GLU A 7 -25.71 -15.37 -2.44
N ALA A 8 -26.96 -15.14 -2.01
CA ALA A 8 -27.37 -13.90 -1.38
C ALA A 8 -26.63 -13.62 -0.06
N LEU A 9 -26.24 -14.67 0.66
CA LEU A 9 -25.41 -14.59 1.87
C LEU A 9 -24.01 -14.03 1.56
N TYR A 10 -23.41 -14.46 0.44
CA TYR A 10 -22.10 -14.00 0.03
C TYR A 10 -22.14 -12.55 -0.49
N TRP A 11 -23.20 -12.18 -1.21
CA TRP A 11 -23.44 -10.80 -1.62
C TRP A 11 -23.61 -9.86 -0.42
N GLU A 12 -24.40 -10.25 0.58
CA GLU A 12 -24.55 -9.47 1.80
C GLU A 12 -23.21 -9.34 2.55
N ALA A 13 -22.46 -10.44 2.68
CA ALA A 13 -21.12 -10.39 3.28
C ALA A 13 -20.19 -9.44 2.52
N PHE A 14 -20.23 -9.46 1.19
CA PHE A 14 -19.45 -8.55 0.34
C PHE A 14 -19.83 -7.08 0.56
N GLU A 15 -21.13 -6.75 0.61
CA GLU A 15 -21.61 -5.39 0.91
C GLU A 15 -21.26 -4.94 2.34
N ARG A 16 -21.25 -5.86 3.32
CA ARG A 16 -20.78 -5.57 4.68
C ARG A 16 -19.29 -5.21 4.70
N LEU A 17 -18.45 -5.94 3.97
CA LEU A 17 -17.03 -5.63 3.84
C LEU A 17 -16.81 -4.26 3.17
N LYS A 18 -17.58 -3.96 2.13
CA LYS A 18 -17.50 -2.68 1.40
C LYS A 18 -17.94 -1.49 2.24
N SER A 19 -18.97 -1.66 3.07
CA SER A 19 -19.48 -0.62 3.97
C SER A 19 -18.70 -0.49 5.29
N GLY A 20 -17.66 -1.29 5.50
CA GLY A 20 -16.88 -1.30 6.74
C GLY A 20 -17.65 -1.83 7.94
N LYS A 21 -18.77 -2.55 7.72
CA LYS A 21 -19.59 -3.20 8.74
C LYS A 21 -19.27 -4.69 8.87
N ALA A 22 -18.01 -5.04 8.62
CA ALA A 22 -17.53 -6.39 8.78
C ALA A 22 -17.68 -6.83 10.24
N GLN A 23 -18.15 -8.05 10.45
CA GLN A 23 -18.39 -8.64 11.75
C GLN A 23 -17.32 -9.63 12.14
N ILE A 24 -16.75 -10.35 11.16
CA ILE A 24 -15.80 -11.44 11.40
C ILE A 24 -14.38 -11.00 11.04
N ILE A 25 -14.21 -10.33 9.90
CA ILE A 25 -12.89 -9.90 9.43
C ILE A 25 -12.64 -8.45 9.80
N ASP A 26 -11.45 -8.18 10.32
CA ASP A 26 -11.01 -6.81 10.56
C ASP A 26 -10.64 -6.12 9.24
N THR A 27 -11.53 -5.25 8.76
CA THR A 27 -11.33 -4.41 7.58
C THR A 27 -10.38 -3.24 7.82
N ASN A 28 -10.06 -2.92 9.09
CA ASN A 28 -9.14 -1.83 9.43
C ASN A 28 -7.68 -2.27 9.34
N SER A 29 -7.43 -3.57 9.17
CA SER A 29 -6.07 -4.07 9.02
C SER A 29 -5.46 -3.57 7.69
N PRO A 30 -4.24 -3.00 7.71
CA PRO A 30 -3.56 -2.56 6.49
C PRO A 30 -3.23 -3.72 5.53
N SER A 31 -3.29 -4.96 6.00
CA SER A 31 -3.12 -6.18 5.18
C SER A 31 -4.43 -6.72 4.61
N PHE A 32 -5.57 -6.07 4.90
CA PHE A 32 -6.86 -6.52 4.40
C PHE A 32 -6.95 -6.38 2.88
N LYS A 33 -7.47 -7.43 2.24
CA LYS A 33 -7.70 -7.52 0.80
C LYS A 33 -9.09 -8.07 0.56
N PHE A 34 -9.79 -7.54 -0.44
CA PHE A 34 -11.05 -8.13 -0.88
C PHE A 34 -10.74 -9.41 -1.67
N THR A 35 -10.91 -10.58 -1.02
CA THR A 35 -10.67 -11.89 -1.63
C THR A 35 -11.88 -12.80 -1.43
N LYS A 36 -12.02 -13.80 -2.31
CA LYS A 36 -13.09 -14.81 -2.25
C LYS A 36 -13.14 -15.51 -0.88
N ASP A 37 -11.97 -15.78 -0.30
CA ASP A 37 -11.85 -16.40 1.01
C ASP A 37 -12.33 -15.47 2.13
N ASN A 38 -12.01 -14.17 2.05
CA ASN A 38 -12.47 -13.20 3.03
C ASN A 38 -14.00 -13.01 2.96
N VAL A 39 -14.59 -12.96 1.76
CA VAL A 39 -16.05 -12.94 1.61
C VAL A 39 -16.68 -14.22 2.17
N ALA A 40 -16.07 -15.39 1.94
CA ALA A 40 -16.55 -16.66 2.48
C ALA A 40 -16.50 -16.70 4.02
N ILE A 41 -15.40 -16.23 4.62
CA ILE A 41 -15.21 -16.17 6.07
C ILE A 41 -16.21 -15.19 6.70
N GLU A 42 -16.41 -14.01 6.10
CA GLU A 42 -17.38 -13.01 6.56
C GLU A 42 -18.84 -13.51 6.47
N ALA A 43 -19.13 -14.38 5.50
CA ALA A 43 -20.40 -15.09 5.40
C ALA A 43 -20.52 -16.26 6.42
N GLY A 44 -19.52 -16.49 7.28
CA GLY A 44 -19.50 -17.59 8.25
C GLY A 44 -19.23 -18.97 7.62
N LYS A 45 -18.65 -19.02 6.43
CA LYS A 45 -18.23 -20.25 5.73
C LYS A 45 -16.73 -20.44 5.79
N LYS A 46 -16.28 -21.65 5.45
CA LYS A 46 -14.84 -21.96 5.36
C LYS A 46 -14.25 -21.35 4.07
N LYS A 47 -12.92 -21.19 4.05
CA LYS A 47 -12.15 -20.80 2.86
C LYS A 47 -12.47 -21.73 1.68
N GLY A 48 -12.53 -21.19 0.47
CA GLY A 48 -12.83 -21.95 -0.76
C GLY A 48 -14.32 -22.27 -1.02
N PHE A 49 -15.26 -21.78 -0.20
CA PHE A 49 -16.69 -21.98 -0.46
C PHE A 49 -17.20 -21.18 -1.67
N VAL A 50 -16.67 -19.96 -1.85
CA VAL A 50 -16.93 -19.09 -3.01
C VAL A 50 -16.06 -19.58 -4.16
N LYS A 51 -16.66 -20.34 -5.09
CA LYS A 51 -16.00 -20.82 -6.30
C LYS A 51 -16.42 -19.98 -7.51
N GLN A 52 -15.45 -19.66 -8.35
CA GLN A 52 -15.70 -18.92 -9.59
C GLN A 52 -16.63 -19.67 -10.56
N GLU A 53 -16.57 -21.00 -10.58
CA GLU A 53 -17.49 -21.85 -11.36
C GLU A 53 -18.95 -21.70 -10.95
N ARG A 54 -19.21 -21.40 -9.67
CA ARG A 54 -20.58 -21.29 -9.13
C ARG A 54 -21.08 -19.86 -9.09
N TYR A 55 -20.18 -18.90 -8.83
CA TYR A 55 -20.50 -17.49 -8.63
C TYR A 55 -19.49 -16.62 -9.39
N PRO A 56 -19.56 -16.57 -10.73
CA PRO A 56 -18.64 -15.76 -11.54
C PRO A 56 -18.84 -14.27 -11.27
N ASP A 57 -20.08 -13.77 -11.29
CA ASP A 57 -20.40 -12.34 -11.13
C ASP A 57 -19.93 -11.77 -9.79
N LEU A 58 -20.04 -12.57 -8.72
CA LEU A 58 -19.54 -12.21 -7.40
C LEU A 58 -18.01 -12.15 -7.38
N CYS A 59 -17.32 -13.12 -8.00
CA CYS A 59 -15.86 -13.11 -8.10
C CYS A 59 -15.36 -11.86 -8.83
N ASP A 60 -15.99 -11.53 -9.95
CA ASP A 60 -15.62 -10.37 -10.77
C ASP A 60 -15.83 -9.06 -10.00
N SER A 61 -16.92 -8.97 -9.23
CA SER A 61 -17.20 -7.81 -8.37
C SER A 61 -16.18 -7.65 -7.24
N ILE A 62 -15.76 -8.76 -6.62
CA ILE A 62 -14.71 -8.77 -5.59
C ILE A 62 -13.38 -8.29 -6.18
N GLU A 63 -13.00 -8.84 -7.33
CA GLU A 63 -11.76 -8.49 -8.01
C GLU A 63 -11.74 -7.03 -8.47
N ASN A 64 -12.83 -6.52 -9.04
CA ASN A 64 -12.96 -5.11 -9.39
C ASN A 64 -12.84 -4.18 -8.17
N THR A 65 -13.42 -4.57 -7.04
CA THR A 65 -13.34 -3.77 -5.81
C THR A 65 -11.92 -3.76 -5.25
N GLU A 66 -11.23 -4.91 -5.26
CA GLU A 66 -9.82 -4.98 -4.86
C GLU A 66 -8.92 -4.17 -5.82
N ASN A 67 -9.14 -4.26 -7.13
CA ASN A 67 -8.40 -3.47 -8.11
C ASN A 67 -8.64 -1.96 -7.92
N THR A 68 -9.87 -1.56 -7.58
CA THR A 68 -10.19 -0.17 -7.26
C THR A 68 -9.47 0.27 -5.99
N ARG A 69 -9.41 -0.56 -4.94
CA ARG A 69 -8.68 -0.29 -3.70
C ARG A 69 -7.17 -0.17 -3.93
N CYS A 70 -6.57 -1.11 -4.67
CA CYS A 70 -5.16 -1.07 -5.05
C CYS A 70 -4.84 0.16 -5.91
N SER A 71 -5.73 0.52 -6.83
CA SER A 71 -5.59 1.72 -7.66
C SER A 71 -5.72 3.00 -6.83
N ALA A 72 -6.60 3.02 -5.82
CA ALA A 72 -6.70 4.14 -4.89
C ALA A 72 -5.46 4.26 -3.99
N ALA A 73 -4.96 3.16 -3.45
CA ALA A 73 -3.76 3.14 -2.60
C ALA A 73 -2.48 3.52 -3.35
N SER A 74 -2.38 3.21 -4.64
CA SER A 74 -1.25 3.61 -5.49
C SER A 74 -1.36 5.04 -6.02
N ARG A 75 -2.54 5.66 -5.93
CA ARG A 75 -2.80 7.01 -6.41
C ARG A 75 -2.58 8.10 -5.39
N ASP A 76 -2.06 7.82 -4.20
CA ASP A 76 -1.62 8.88 -3.28
C ASP A 76 -0.49 9.70 -3.94
N PRO A 77 -0.82 10.84 -4.59
CA PRO A 77 0.16 11.60 -5.37
C PRO A 77 1.18 12.24 -4.43
N GLU A 78 0.73 12.51 -3.21
CA GLU A 78 1.44 13.14 -2.11
C GLU A 78 2.70 12.36 -1.72
N ASN A 79 2.65 11.02 -1.77
CA ASN A 79 3.81 10.20 -1.45
C ASN A 79 4.81 10.16 -2.62
N SER A 80 4.33 10.12 -3.87
CA SER A 80 5.23 10.07 -5.03
C SER A 80 6.01 11.36 -5.24
N ASP A 81 5.37 12.51 -5.01
CA ASP A 81 6.01 13.81 -5.18
C ASP A 81 6.87 14.21 -3.99
N SER A 82 6.49 13.82 -2.77
CA SER A 82 7.36 13.97 -1.59
C SER A 82 8.62 13.09 -1.71
N ILE A 83 8.52 11.86 -2.23
CA ILE A 83 9.69 11.00 -2.48
C ILE A 83 10.65 11.64 -3.51
N LYS A 84 10.13 12.21 -4.61
CA LYS A 84 10.95 12.94 -5.60
C LYS A 84 11.62 14.17 -4.97
N LEU A 85 10.90 14.91 -4.13
CA LEU A 85 11.44 16.08 -3.45
C LEU A 85 12.57 15.67 -2.49
N ILE A 86 12.35 14.68 -1.64
CA ILE A 86 13.33 14.17 -0.66
C ILE A 86 14.59 13.66 -1.37
N THR A 87 14.44 12.89 -2.44
CA THR A 87 15.59 12.37 -3.21
C THR A 87 16.39 13.50 -3.87
N SER A 88 15.71 14.52 -4.41
CA SER A 88 16.37 15.69 -5.00
C SER A 88 17.15 16.51 -3.96
N GLN A 89 16.58 16.69 -2.76
CA GLN A 89 17.22 17.40 -1.66
C GLN A 89 18.45 16.63 -1.14
N LYS A 90 18.33 15.31 -0.97
CA LYS A 90 19.46 14.45 -0.58
C LYS A 90 20.63 14.56 -1.57
N LYS A 91 20.34 14.54 -2.88
CA LYS A 91 21.37 14.69 -3.92
C LYS A 91 22.06 16.05 -3.84
N LYS A 92 21.31 17.14 -3.63
CA LYS A 92 21.86 18.49 -3.45
C LYS A 92 22.72 18.60 -2.18
N ALA A 93 22.27 18.03 -1.07
CA ALA A 93 23.00 18.04 0.19
C ALA A 93 24.34 17.28 0.08
N ASN A 94 24.34 16.09 -0.52
CA ASN A 94 25.56 15.32 -0.76
C ASN A 94 26.54 16.06 -1.67
N ALA A 95 26.06 16.66 -2.76
CA ALA A 95 26.93 17.43 -3.65
C ALA A 95 27.59 18.63 -2.94
N ARG A 96 26.84 19.34 -2.09
CA ARG A 96 27.38 20.44 -1.27
C ARG A 96 28.42 19.94 -0.28
N TYR A 97 28.13 18.84 0.41
CA TYR A 97 29.07 18.23 1.37
C TYR A 97 30.36 17.80 0.69
N SER A 98 30.29 17.10 -0.45
CA SER A 98 31.47 16.66 -1.20
C SER A 98 32.32 17.85 -1.67
N LYS A 99 31.69 18.93 -2.14
CA LYS A 99 32.41 20.14 -2.55
C LYS A 99 33.09 20.81 -1.36
N LEU A 100 32.37 20.99 -0.26
CA LEU A 100 32.91 21.61 0.95
C LEU A 100 34.07 20.80 1.54
N LYS A 101 33.95 19.47 1.52
CA LYS A 101 35.02 18.57 1.96
C LYS A 101 36.27 18.72 1.08
N ALA A 102 36.12 18.77 -0.24
CA ALA A 102 37.24 18.97 -1.15
C ALA A 102 37.92 20.33 -0.94
N GLU A 103 37.15 21.40 -0.73
CA GLU A 103 37.68 22.73 -0.41
C GLU A 103 38.43 22.75 0.94
N HIS A 104 37.88 22.07 1.94
CA HIS A 104 38.51 21.92 3.25
C HIS A 104 39.83 21.14 3.17
N ASP A 105 39.83 20.00 2.45
CA ASP A 105 41.02 19.17 2.26
C ASP A 105 42.12 19.95 1.52
N LEU A 106 41.76 20.73 0.50
CA LEU A 106 42.70 21.62 -0.21
C LEU A 106 43.25 22.75 0.69
N CYS A 107 42.42 23.29 1.59
CA CYS A 107 42.84 24.32 2.54
C CYS A 107 43.88 23.77 3.53
N LEU A 108 43.63 22.57 4.07
CA LEU A 108 44.56 21.87 4.94
C LEU A 108 45.89 21.57 4.25
N GLU A 109 45.87 21.11 3.00
CA GLU A 109 47.08 20.88 2.21
C GLU A 109 47.91 22.17 2.05
N LYS A 110 47.25 23.29 1.72
CA LYS A 110 47.93 24.60 1.62
C LYS A 110 48.52 25.04 2.96
N MET A 111 47.81 24.86 4.07
CA MET A 111 48.34 25.19 5.40
C MET A 111 49.55 24.34 5.75
N MET A 112 49.51 23.03 5.48
CA MET A 112 50.64 22.14 5.72
C MET A 112 51.87 22.54 4.90
N ASN A 113 51.67 22.96 3.65
CA ASN A 113 52.77 23.40 2.78
C ASN A 113 53.37 24.77 3.18
N VAL A 114 52.63 25.61 3.91
CA VAL A 114 53.11 26.93 4.39
C VAL A 114 53.96 26.82 5.66
N VAL A 115 53.84 25.74 6.44
CA VAL A 115 54.56 25.54 7.71
C VAL A 115 55.96 24.90 7.51
N VAL A 116 56.33 24.55 6.27
CA VAL A 116 57.59 23.82 5.94
C VAL A 116 58.71 24.75 5.42
N TYR A 117 58.57 26.08 5.58
CA TYR A 117 59.64 27.05 5.27
C TYR A 117 60.21 27.72 6.52
#